data_AF-A0A379VPC2-F1
#
_entry.id   AF-A0A379VPC2-F1
#
_cell.length_a   1.000
_cell.length_b   1.000
_cell.length_c   1.000
_cell.angle_alpha   90.00
_cell.angle_beta   90.00
_cell.angle_gamma   90.00
#
_symmetry.space_group_name_H-M   'P 1'
#
loop_
_entity.id
_entity.type
_entity.pdbx_description
1 polymer ?
#
loop_
_entity_poly.entity_id
_entity_poly.type
_entity_poly.pdbx_seq_one_letter_code
_entity_poly.pdbx_strand_id
1 'polypeptide(L)'
;MASISSLGVGSNLPLDQLLTDLTKNEKGRLTPITKQQSANSAKLTAYGTLKSALEKFQTANTALNKADLFKSTVASSTTEDLKVSTTAGAAAGTYKISVTQLAAAQSLATKNHLRNHQRAVGRYVGHVPDN
;
A
#
# COMPACT_ATOMS: atom_id res chain seq x y z
N MET A 1 42.46 2.71 -35.49
CA MET A 1 43.54 3.71 -35.40
C MET A 1 43.43 4.55 -36.66
N ALA A 2 43.09 5.83 -36.55
CA ALA A 2 42.94 6.68 -37.73
C ALA A 2 44.32 7.04 -38.26
N SER A 3 44.74 6.40 -39.36
CA SER A 3 45.93 6.78 -40.10
C SER A 3 45.60 8.01 -40.94
N ILE A 4 46.09 9.18 -40.49
CA ILE A 4 45.99 10.40 -41.28
C ILE A 4 47.10 10.33 -42.33
N SER A 5 46.76 10.01 -43.57
CA SER A 5 47.69 10.04 -44.69
C SER A 5 47.98 11.48 -45.07
N SER A 6 48.94 12.11 -44.37
CA SER A 6 49.50 13.42 -44.72
C SER A 6 50.43 13.25 -45.93
N LEU A 7 49.85 13.30 -47.13
CA LEU A 7 50.59 13.41 -48.38
C LEU A 7 50.68 14.89 -48.78
N GLY A 8 51.80 15.53 -48.44
CA GLY A 8 52.34 16.71 -49.15
C GLY A 8 51.71 18.07 -48.86
N VAL A 9 52.51 18.99 -48.33
CA VAL A 9 52.20 20.43 -48.26
C VAL A 9 52.00 20.98 -49.67
N GLY A 10 50.76 21.09 -50.11
CA GLY A 10 50.39 21.45 -51.50
C GLY A 10 49.10 20.80 -51.99
N SER A 11 48.62 19.74 -51.33
CA SER A 11 47.28 19.21 -51.56
C SER A 11 46.25 20.11 -50.91
N ASN A 12 45.20 20.48 -51.64
CA ASN A 12 44.03 21.27 -51.24
C ASN A 12 43.24 20.59 -50.09
N LEU A 13 43.87 20.41 -48.93
CA LEU A 13 43.43 19.52 -47.86
C LEU A 13 42.36 20.23 -47.02
N PRO A 14 41.12 19.73 -46.99
CA PRO A 14 40.07 20.32 -46.17
C PRO A 14 40.33 20.00 -44.69
N LEU A 15 41.03 20.89 -44.00
CA LEU A 15 41.37 20.78 -42.58
C LEU A 15 40.12 20.61 -41.70
N ASP A 16 39.01 21.23 -42.08
CA ASP A 16 37.72 21.07 -41.40
C ASP A 16 37.17 19.65 -41.51
N GLN A 17 37.33 19.01 -42.67
CA GLN A 17 36.94 17.61 -42.86
C GLN A 17 37.86 16.68 -42.06
N LEU A 18 39.17 16.94 -42.07
CA LEU A 18 40.11 16.14 -41.28
C LEU A 18 39.85 16.25 -39.77
N LEU A 19 39.58 17.46 -39.27
CA LEU A 19 39.20 17.68 -37.88
C LEU A 19 37.89 16.99 -37.54
N THR A 20 36.92 17.02 -38.45
CA THR A 20 35.63 16.34 -38.30
C THR A 20 35.83 14.81 -38.24
N ASP A 21 36.66 14.25 -39.12
CA ASP A 21 36.95 12.81 -39.17
C ASP A 21 37.74 12.32 -37.95
N LEU A 22 38.70 13.11 -37.47
CA LEU A 22 39.40 12.85 -36.21
C LEU A 22 38.43 12.88 -35.02
N THR A 23 37.60 13.92 -34.93
CA THR A 23 36.63 14.08 -33.84
C THR A 23 35.60 12.93 -33.86
N LYS A 24 35.16 12.51 -35.04
CA LYS A 24 34.22 11.40 -35.23
C LYS A 24 34.85 10.06 -34.83
N ASN A 25 36.09 9.81 -35.23
CA ASN A 25 36.82 8.61 -34.83
C ASN A 25 37.09 8.57 -33.32
N GLU A 26 37.44 9.70 -32.72
CA GLU A 26 37.67 9.78 -31.28
C GLU A 26 36.38 9.53 -30.50
N LYS A 27 35.24 10.07 -30.97
CA LYS A 27 33.90 9.75 -30.43
C LYS A 27 33.53 8.29 -30.64
N GLY A 28 33.98 7.64 -31.72
CA GLY A 28 33.80 6.20 -31.95
C GLY A 28 34.44 5.31 -30.88
N ARG A 29 35.45 5.79 -30.17
CA ARG A 29 36.05 5.07 -29.03
C ARG A 29 35.11 4.94 -27.84
N LEU A 30 34.05 5.76 -27.76
CA LEU A 30 33.03 5.69 -26.72
C LEU A 30 31.92 4.66 -27.01
N THR A 31 31.79 4.20 -28.26
CA THR A 31 30.79 3.21 -28.67
C THR A 31 30.81 1.90 -27.86
N PRO A 32 31.97 1.28 -27.52
CA PRO A 32 31.97 0.09 -26.66
C PRO A 32 31.44 0.38 -25.25
N ILE A 33 31.70 1.57 -24.69
CA ILE A 33 31.24 1.98 -23.36
C ILE A 33 29.72 2.15 -23.37
N THR A 34 29.17 2.86 -24.35
CA THR A 34 27.72 3.05 -24.46
C THR A 34 27.00 1.72 -24.72
N LYS A 35 27.58 0.83 -25.52
CA LYS A 35 27.06 -0.53 -25.74
C LYS A 35 27.03 -1.35 -24.45
N GLN A 36 28.10 -1.29 -23.64
CA GLN A 36 28.16 -1.98 -22.36
C GLN A 36 27.12 -1.43 -21.38
N GLN A 37 26.95 -0.10 -21.34
CA GLN A 37 25.94 0.56 -20.51
C GLN A 37 24.53 0.10 -20.88
N SER A 38 24.17 0.11 -22.18
CA SER A 38 22.87 -0.38 -22.64
C SER A 38 22.66 -1.86 -22.31
N ALA A 39 23.67 -2.70 -22.50
CA ALA A 39 23.58 -4.13 -22.18
C ALA A 39 23.38 -4.38 -20.68
N ASN A 40 24.08 -3.63 -19.82
CA ASN A 40 23.94 -3.74 -18.37
C ASN A 40 22.57 -3.22 -17.90
N SER A 41 22.09 -2.10 -18.44
CA SER A 41 20.74 -1.59 -18.15
C SER A 41 19.66 -2.60 -18.56
N ALA A 42 19.78 -3.21 -19.75
CA ALA A 42 18.85 -4.23 -20.21
C ALA A 42 18.84 -5.46 -19.28
N LYS A 43 20.01 -5.92 -18.83
CA LYS A 43 20.12 -7.00 -17.83
C LYS A 43 19.47 -6.63 -16.52
N LEU A 44 19.69 -5.41 -16.02
CA LEU A 44 19.09 -4.93 -14.77
C LEU A 44 17.56 -4.91 -14.88
N THR A 45 17.01 -4.38 -15.97
CA THR A 45 15.56 -4.39 -16.22
C THR A 45 15.03 -5.82 -16.29
N ALA A 46 15.72 -6.73 -16.98
CA ALA A 46 15.33 -8.13 -17.06
C ALA A 46 15.29 -8.80 -15.67
N TYR A 47 16.29 -8.56 -14.83
CA TYR A 47 16.28 -9.05 -13.43
C TYR A 47 15.17 -8.42 -12.60
N GLY A 48 14.90 -7.13 -12.78
CA GLY A 48 13.79 -6.44 -12.10
C GLY A 48 12.42 -7.03 -12.47
N THR A 49 12.20 -7.33 -13.75
CA THR A 49 11.00 -8.00 -14.22
C THR A 49 10.89 -9.43 -13.68
N LEU A 50 11.99 -10.20 -13.70
CA LEU A 50 12.04 -11.56 -13.16
C LEU A 50 11.74 -11.57 -11.65
N LYS A 51 12.37 -10.68 -10.88
CA LYS A 51 12.09 -10.51 -9.45
C LYS A 51 10.62 -10.21 -9.20
N SER A 52 10.05 -9.27 -9.95
CA SER A 52 8.64 -8.91 -9.84
C SER A 52 7.70 -10.10 -10.14
N ALA A 53 8.05 -10.91 -11.15
CA ALA A 53 7.29 -12.11 -11.47
C ALA A 53 7.40 -13.17 -10.35
N LEU A 54 8.59 -13.35 -9.78
CA LEU A 54 8.83 -14.27 -8.67
C LEU A 54 8.09 -13.84 -7.40
N GLU A 55 8.06 -12.55 -7.09
CA GLU A 55 7.32 -11.99 -5.94
C GLU A 55 5.80 -12.20 -6.09
N LYS A 56 5.26 -12.00 -7.30
CA LYS A 56 3.85 -12.29 -7.60
C LYS A 56 3.55 -13.79 -7.42
N PHE A 57 4.43 -14.65 -7.92
CA PHE A 57 4.30 -16.10 -7.73
C PHE A 57 4.37 -16.50 -6.25
N GLN A 58 5.33 -15.96 -5.50
CA GLN A 58 5.47 -16.21 -4.06
C GLN A 58 4.21 -15.78 -3.30
N THR A 59 3.66 -14.61 -3.64
CA THR A 59 2.43 -14.08 -3.02
C THR A 59 1.25 -15.01 -3.30
N ALA A 60 1.07 -15.43 -4.56
CA ALA A 60 0.02 -16.37 -4.94
C ALA A 60 0.18 -17.73 -4.25
N ASN A 61 1.41 -18.26 -4.18
CA ASN A 61 1.70 -19.52 -3.50
C ASN A 61 1.45 -19.41 -1.99
N THR A 62 1.79 -18.29 -1.36
CA THR A 62 1.52 -18.05 0.06
C THR A 62 0.03 -17.94 0.35
N ALA A 63 -0.73 -17.30 -0.54
CA ALA A 63 -2.19 -17.26 -0.46
C ALA A 63 -2.76 -18.69 -0.56
N LEU A 64 -2.28 -19.49 -1.51
CA LEU A 64 -2.75 -20.87 -1.73
C LEU A 64 -2.33 -21.82 -0.60
N ASN A 65 -1.18 -21.61 0.05
CA ASN A 65 -0.69 -22.49 1.13
C ASN A 65 -1.46 -22.36 2.44
N LYS A 66 -2.44 -21.44 2.54
CA LYS A 66 -3.24 -21.32 3.76
C LYS A 66 -4.21 -22.49 3.85
N ALA A 67 -3.95 -23.41 4.79
CA ALA A 67 -4.82 -24.54 5.08
C ALA A 67 -6.27 -24.13 5.36
N ASP A 68 -6.48 -22.90 5.87
CA ASP A 68 -7.78 -22.30 6.14
C ASP A 68 -8.65 -22.15 4.89
N LEU A 69 -8.07 -21.93 3.71
CA LEU A 69 -8.81 -21.86 2.44
C LEU A 69 -9.50 -23.19 2.12
N PHE A 70 -8.85 -24.31 2.43
CA PHE A 70 -9.39 -25.65 2.16
C PHE A 70 -10.28 -26.18 3.28
N LYS A 71 -10.20 -25.58 4.48
CA LYS A 71 -11.03 -25.91 5.64
C LYS A 71 -12.15 -24.87 5.88
N SER A 72 -12.32 -23.95 4.94
CA SER A 72 -13.36 -22.93 5.01
C SER A 72 -14.72 -23.60 4.85
N THR A 73 -15.58 -23.44 5.84
CA THR A 73 -16.97 -23.92 5.79
C THR A 73 -17.86 -22.73 5.51
N VAL A 74 -18.83 -22.84 4.60
CA VAL A 74 -19.80 -21.76 4.35
C VAL A 74 -20.99 -21.94 5.29
N ALA A 75 -21.26 -20.96 6.16
CA ALA A 75 -22.51 -20.92 6.91
C ALA A 75 -23.59 -20.21 6.10
N SER A 76 -24.72 -20.87 5.90
CA SER A 76 -25.92 -20.27 5.32
C SER A 76 -26.99 -20.20 6.42
N SER A 77 -27.49 -19.00 6.69
CA SER A 77 -28.65 -18.78 7.57
C SER A 77 -29.92 -18.72 6.73
N THR A 78 -31.04 -19.20 7.28
CA THR A 78 -32.37 -19.11 6.65
C THR A 78 -33.07 -17.78 6.96
N THR A 79 -32.49 -16.93 7.81
CA THR A 79 -33.04 -15.63 8.21
C THR A 79 -31.98 -14.52 8.16
N GLU A 80 -32.39 -13.33 7.72
CA GLU A 80 -31.53 -12.12 7.66
C GLU A 80 -31.22 -11.54 9.05
N ASP A 81 -32.02 -11.88 10.07
CA ASP A 81 -31.89 -11.39 11.45
C ASP A 81 -30.65 -11.93 12.17
N LEU A 82 -30.05 -13.02 11.65
CA LEU A 82 -28.89 -13.67 12.24
C LEU A 82 -27.76 -13.80 11.20
N LYS A 83 -26.73 -12.97 11.33
CA LYS A 83 -25.48 -13.12 10.56
C LYS A 83 -24.60 -14.18 11.21
N VAL A 84 -24.36 -15.27 10.48
CA VAL A 84 -23.47 -16.35 10.91
C VAL A 84 -22.18 -16.27 10.08
N SER A 85 -21.04 -16.24 10.75
CA SER A 85 -19.72 -16.40 10.14
C SER A 85 -19.03 -17.62 10.72
N THR A 86 -18.22 -18.28 9.91
CA THR A 86 -17.50 -19.50 10.23
C THR A 86 -16.01 -19.26 10.13
N THR A 87 -15.25 -19.89 11.01
CA THR A 87 -13.79 -19.94 10.93
C THR A 87 -13.35 -21.30 10.39
N ALA A 88 -12.14 -21.38 9.84
CA ALA A 88 -11.56 -22.62 9.34
C ALA A 88 -11.58 -23.72 10.42
N GLY A 89 -12.09 -24.90 10.06
CA GLY A 89 -12.23 -26.03 10.98
C GLY A 89 -13.54 -26.11 11.75
N ALA A 90 -14.53 -25.26 11.43
CA ALA A 90 -15.89 -25.43 11.94
C ALA A 90 -16.48 -26.78 11.51
N ALA A 91 -17.13 -27.49 12.43
CA ALA A 91 -17.77 -28.76 12.13
C ALA A 91 -18.99 -28.56 11.22
N ALA A 92 -18.99 -29.20 10.06
CA ALA A 92 -20.12 -29.19 9.14
C ALA A 92 -21.35 -29.86 9.77
N GLY A 93 -22.49 -29.18 9.77
CA GLY A 93 -23.73 -29.69 10.34
C GLY A 93 -24.87 -28.67 10.28
N THR A 94 -26.09 -29.14 10.49
CA THR A 94 -27.28 -28.28 10.59
C THR A 94 -27.53 -27.93 12.05
N TYR A 95 -27.51 -26.64 12.37
CA TYR A 95 -27.75 -26.14 13.72
C TYR A 95 -29.09 -25.41 13.77
N LYS A 96 -29.98 -25.82 14.69
CA LYS A 96 -31.25 -25.11 14.96
C LYS A 96 -31.02 -24.12 16.09
N ILE A 97 -31.20 -22.83 15.80
CA ILE A 97 -31.00 -21.73 16.76
C ILE A 97 -32.36 -21.09 17.05
N SER A 98 -32.70 -20.95 18.33
CA SER A 98 -33.89 -20.24 18.79
C SER A 98 -33.46 -19.06 19.66
N VAL A 99 -33.82 -17.85 19.23
CA VAL A 99 -33.50 -16.60 19.95
C VAL A 99 -34.71 -16.21 20.78
N THR A 100 -34.59 -16.26 22.10
CA THR A 100 -35.70 -15.95 23.03
C THR A 100 -35.68 -14.50 23.52
N GLN A 101 -34.50 -13.89 23.64
CA GLN A 101 -34.33 -12.51 24.12
C GLN A 101 -33.05 -11.90 23.55
N LEU A 102 -33.13 -10.66 23.07
CA LEU A 102 -31.94 -9.89 22.64
C LEU A 102 -31.22 -9.31 23.86
N ALA A 103 -29.89 -9.34 23.82
CA ALA A 103 -29.07 -8.64 24.80
C ALA A 103 -29.27 -7.12 24.63
N ALA A 104 -29.64 -6.44 25.72
CA ALA A 104 -29.80 -4.99 25.76
C ALA A 104 -28.75 -4.37 26.70
N ALA A 105 -28.18 -3.23 26.31
CA ALA A 105 -27.32 -2.46 27.20
C ALA A 105 -28.17 -1.77 28.29
N GLN A 106 -27.67 -1.74 29.51
CA GLN A 106 -28.32 -1.01 30.60
C GLN A 106 -28.25 0.50 30.33
N SER A 107 -29.41 1.15 30.31
CA SER A 107 -29.50 2.61 30.25
C SER A 107 -30.07 3.15 31.56
N LEU A 108 -29.31 4.02 32.23
CA LEU A 108 -29.69 4.65 33.49
C LEU A 108 -29.87 6.14 33.27
N ALA A 109 -31.12 6.62 33.28
CA ALA A 109 -31.45 8.04 33.18
C ALA A 109 -31.87 8.59 34.55
N THR A 110 -31.27 9.71 34.96
CA THR A 110 -31.57 10.39 36.22
C THR A 110 -32.97 11.00 36.17
N LYS A 111 -33.87 10.61 37.09
CA LYS A 111 -35.27 11.08 37.14
C LYS A 111 -35.43 12.55 37.56
N ASN A 112 -34.39 13.19 38.08
CA ASN A 112 -34.50 14.56 38.56
C ASN A 112 -34.21 15.55 37.42
N HIS A 113 -35.27 16.24 36.98
CA HIS A 113 -35.14 17.47 36.20
C HIS A 113 -34.31 18.46 37.03
N LEU A 114 -33.16 18.87 36.53
CA LEU A 114 -32.37 19.95 37.14
C LEU A 114 -33.22 21.22 37.11
N ARG A 115 -33.91 21.52 38.23
CA ARG A 115 -34.65 22.78 38.39
C ARG A 115 -33.62 23.91 38.39
N ASN A 116 -33.59 24.67 37.30
CA ASN A 116 -32.72 25.82 37.14
C ASN A 116 -33.11 26.88 38.19
N HIS A 117 -32.34 26.99 39.27
CA HIS A 117 -32.61 27.94 40.35
C HIS A 117 -32.09 29.34 39.97
N GLN A 118 -32.81 30.07 39.11
CA GLN A 118 -32.76 31.53 39.13
C GLN A 118 -33.54 32.04 40.35
N ARG A 119 -32.91 32.05 41.53
CA ARG A 119 -33.49 32.68 42.73
C ARG A 119 -32.95 34.09 42.87
N ALA A 120 -33.83 35.07 42.67
CA ALA A 120 -33.64 36.49 42.89
C ALA A 120 -33.02 36.78 44.26
N VAL A 121 -32.03 37.67 44.28
CA VAL A 121 -31.33 38.13 45.48
C VAL A 121 -32.25 39.09 46.24
N GLY A 122 -33.02 38.57 47.19
CA GLY A 122 -33.92 39.33 48.07
C GLY A 122 -33.46 39.24 49.51
N ARG A 123 -32.96 40.38 50.04
CA ARG A 123 -32.48 40.62 51.41
C ARG A 123 -33.29 39.90 52.48
N TYR A 124 -32.61 39.25 53.43
CA TYR A 124 -33.14 39.10 54.78
C TYR A 124 -32.07 39.40 55.82
N VAL A 125 -32.43 40.36 56.66
CA VAL A 125 -31.69 40.95 57.77
C VAL A 125 -31.58 39.91 58.89
N GLY A 126 -30.37 39.74 59.42
CA GLY A 126 -30.13 38.81 60.51
C GLY A 126 -30.79 39.26 61.81
N HIS A 127 -31.50 38.34 62.46
CA HIS A 127 -31.73 38.38 63.89
C HIS A 127 -31.53 36.96 64.45
N VAL A 128 -30.48 36.85 65.26
CA VAL A 128 -30.06 35.77 66.17
C VAL A 128 -30.36 36.34 67.58
N PRO A 129 -30.70 35.62 68.68
CA PRO A 129 -30.59 34.20 69.05
C PRO A 129 -31.94 33.68 69.66
N ASP A 130 -32.14 32.51 70.29
CA ASP A 130 -31.54 31.94 71.51
C ASP A 130 -31.84 30.44 71.70
N ASN A 131 -30.88 29.80 72.37
CA ASN A 131 -30.84 28.50 73.06
C ASN A 131 -30.55 27.22 72.26
#